data_AF-A0A2V7F1Q0-F1
#
_entry.id   AF-A0A2V7F1Q0-F1
#
_cell.length_a   1.000
_cell.length_b   1.000
_cell.length_c   1.000
_cell.angle_alpha   90.00
_cell.angle_beta   90.00
_cell.angle_gamma   90.00
#
_symmetry.space_group_name_H-M   'P 1'
#
loop_
_entity.id
_entity.type
_entity.pdbx_description
1 polymer ?
#
loop_
_entity_poly.entity_id
_entity_poly.type
_entity_poly.pdbx_seq_one_letter_code
_entity_poly.pdbx_strand_id
1 'polypeptide(L)' 'MLDFREAVIKFLKEHPGYLCAECLASSLGVPVHPTTMITLGLRRAEGFETSHGVCSRCQRHIRVIKAEGKT' A
#
# COMPACT_ATOMS: atom_id res chain seq x y z
N MET A 1 -14.07 10.53 -1.34
CA MET A 1 -13.62 9.20 -1.83
C MET A 1 -12.31 9.29 -2.63
N LEU A 2 -12.03 10.43 -3.28
CA LEU A 2 -10.69 10.79 -3.77
C LEU A 2 -9.68 10.95 -2.61
N ASP A 3 -10.13 11.49 -1.48
CA ASP A 3 -9.30 11.79 -0.31
C ASP A 3 -8.61 10.55 0.27
N PHE A 4 -9.31 9.41 0.31
CA PHE A 4 -8.74 8.19 0.87
C PHE A 4 -7.68 7.57 -0.05
N ARG A 5 -7.93 7.58 -1.37
CA ARG A 5 -6.93 7.12 -2.34
C ARG A 5 -5.67 7.97 -2.30
N GLU A 6 -5.83 9.28 -2.19
CA GLU A 6 -4.70 10.21 -2.05
C GLU A 6 -3.93 10.00 -0.74
N ALA A 7 -4.63 9.77 0.38
CA ALA A 7 -3.99 9.45 1.66
C ALA A 7 -3.15 8.16 1.58
N VAL A 8 -3.67 7.11 0.94
CA VAL A 8 -2.91 5.87 0.69
C VAL A 8 -1.66 6.14 -0.17
N ILE A 9 -1.82 6.89 -1.26
CA ILE A 9 -0.71 7.22 -2.16
C ILE A 9 0.37 8.02 -1.42
N LYS A 10 -0.03 9.05 -0.67
CA LYS A 10 0.88 9.88 0.12
C LYS A 10 1.65 9.03 1.12
N PHE A 11 0.94 8.19 1.88
CA PHE A 11 1.54 7.30 2.86
C PHE A 11 2.59 6.37 2.24
N LEU A 12 2.27 5.73 1.11
CA LEU A 12 3.19 4.82 0.41
C LEU A 12 4.44 5.54 -0.14
N LYS A 13 4.32 6.80 -0.52
CA LYS A 13 5.46 7.63 -0.96
C LYS A 13 6.35 8.06 0.20
N GLU A 14 5.77 8.32 1.37
CA GLU A 14 6.50 8.70 2.59
C GLU A 14 7.17 7.50 3.29
N HIS A 15 6.70 6.28 3.02
CA HIS A 15 7.21 5.05 3.64
C HIS A 15 7.80 4.10 2.60
N PRO A 16 9.10 4.25 2.27
CA PRO A 16 9.76 3.34 1.35
C PRO A 16 9.78 1.93 1.94
N GLY A 17 9.17 0.98 1.23
CA GLY A 17 9.14 -0.43 1.63
C GLY A 17 7.83 -1.13 1.30
N TYR A 18 7.88 -2.46 1.25
CA TYR A 18 6.73 -3.30 0.95
C TYR A 18 5.77 -3.42 2.14
N LEU A 19 4.52 -2.99 1.95
CA LEU A 19 3.48 -3.03 2.99
C LEU A 19 2.28 -3.85 2.54
N CYS A 20 1.71 -4.63 3.46
CA CYS A 20 0.44 -5.32 3.21
C CYS A 20 -0.75 -4.39 3.49
N ALA A 21 -1.92 -4.72 2.92
CA ALA A 21 -3.13 -3.93 3.07
C ALA A 21 -3.58 -3.79 4.53
N GLU A 22 -3.39 -4.80 5.38
CA GLU A 22 -3.71 -4.74 6.81
C GLU A 22 -2.85 -3.72 7.56
N CYS A 23 -1.53 -3.73 7.34
CA CYS A 23 -0.62 -2.78 7.98
C CYS A 23 -0.85 -1.35 7.48
N LEU A 24 -1.15 -1.20 6.19
CA LEU A 24 -1.52 0.08 5.59
C LEU A 24 -2.81 0.62 6.22
N ALA A 25 -3.85 -0.22 6.33
CA ALA A 25 -5.13 0.13 6.92
C ALA A 25 -4.98 0.54 8.40
N SER A 26 -4.22 -0.25 9.17
CA SER A 26 -3.91 0.05 10.57
C SER A 26 -3.17 1.37 10.72
N SER A 27 -2.21 1.68 9.83
CA SER A 27 -1.44 2.91 9.89
C SER A 27 -2.26 4.16 9.59
N LEU A 28 -3.29 4.01 8.76
CA LEU A 28 -4.16 5.10 8.34
C LEU A 28 -5.43 5.21 9.21
N GLY A 29 -5.66 4.28 10.15
CA GLY A 29 -6.86 4.27 10.99
C GLY A 29 -8.15 3.98 10.20
N VAL A 30 -8.05 3.18 9.14
CA VAL A 30 -9.13 2.92 8.18
C VAL A 30 -9.44 1.42 8.05
N PRO A 31 -10.61 1.04 7.50
CA PRO A 31 -10.94 -0.37 7.31
C PRO A 31 -10.06 -1.09 6.26
N VAL A 32 -9.81 -2.38 6.48
CA VAL A 32 -8.95 -3.21 5.62
C VAL A 32 -9.54 -3.42 4.22
N HIS A 33 -10.85 -3.62 4.12
CA HIS A 33 -11.52 -3.90 2.85
C HIS A 33 -11.34 -2.78 1.80
N PRO A 34 -11.68 -1.50 2.08
CA PRO A 34 -11.45 -0.43 1.11
C PRO A 34 -9.96 -0.19 0.85
N THR A 35 -9.09 -0.40 1.83
CA THR A 35 -7.62 -0.36 1.63
C THR A 35 -7.15 -1.41 0.62
N THR A 36 -7.70 -2.62 0.72
CA THR A 36 -7.43 -3.72 -0.22
C THR A 36 -7.88 -3.35 -1.63
N MET A 37 -9.09 -2.78 -1.78
CA MET A 37 -9.59 -2.35 -3.09
C MET A 37 -8.72 -1.24 -3.71
N ILE A 38 -8.26 -0.27 -2.92
CA ILE A 38 -7.37 0.78 -3.40
C ILE A 38 -6.02 0.21 -3.84
N THR A 39 -5.38 -0.63 -3.02
CA THR A 39 -4.08 -1.22 -3.36
C THR A 39 -4.16 -2.11 -4.61
N LEU A 40 -5.27 -2.82 -4.82
CA LEU A 40 -5.54 -3.55 -6.06
C LEU A 40 -5.71 -2.61 -7.27
N GLY A 41 -6.34 -1.46 -7.08
CA GLY A 41 -6.47 -0.42 -8.11
C GLY A 41 -5.12 0.22 -8.46
N LEU A 42 -4.27 0.47 -7.46
CA LEU A 42 -2.93 1.06 -7.64
C LEU A 42 -1.97 0.15 -8.40
N ARG A 43 -2.15 -1.18 -8.37
CA ARG A 43 -1.39 -2.12 -9.21
C ARG A 43 -1.41 -1.77 -10.70
N ARG A 44 -2.47 -1.10 -11.17
CA ARG A 44 -2.64 -0.72 -12.59
C ARG A 44 -2.12 0.70 -12.88
N ALA A 45 -1.70 1.44 -11.87
CA ALA A 45 -1.20 2.80 -12.01
C ALA A 45 0.34 2.79 -12.06
N GLU A 46 0.92 3.65 -12.91
CA GLU A 46 2.36 3.90 -12.91
C GLU A 46 2.82 4.44 -11.54
N GLY A 47 4.03 4.06 -11.11
CA GLY A 47 4.61 4.52 -9.84
C GLY A 47 4.35 3.62 -8.63
N PHE A 48 3.77 2.43 -8.82
CA PHE A 48 3.51 1.47 -7.74
C PHE A 48 3.86 0.05 -8.14
N GLU A 49 4.64 -0.62 -7.29
CA GLU A 49 5.00 -2.02 -7.47
C GLU A 49 4.19 -2.88 -6.48
N THR A 50 3.59 -3.95 -6.99
CA THR A 50 2.90 -4.95 -6.16
C THR A 50 3.52 -6.32 -6.35
N SER A 51 3.70 -7.06 -5.26
CA SER A 51 4.29 -8.40 -5.28
C SER A 51 3.67 -9.30 -4.20
N HIS A 52 3.94 -10.60 -4.26
CA HIS A 52 3.82 -11.49 -3.11
C HIS A 52 5.19 -11.57 -2.44
N GLY A 53 5.30 -11.06 -1.21
CA GLY A 53 6.58 -10.96 -0.51
C GLY A 53 6.39 -10.65 0.97
N VAL A 54 7.48 -10.29 1.65
CA VAL A 54 7.46 -10.00 3.09
C VAL A 54 7.04 -8.57 3.35
N CYS A 55 6.01 -8.38 4.18
CA CYS A 55 5.64 -7.05 4.64
C CYS A 55 6.68 -6.53 5.65
N SER A 56 7.22 -5.33 5.40
CA SER A 56 8.23 -4.70 6.25
C SER A 56 7.77 -4.44 7.69
N ARG A 57 6.45 -4.34 7.94
CA ARG A 57 5.88 -4.12 9.27
C ARG A 57 5.55 -5.40 10.02
N CYS A 58 4.74 -6.28 9.45
CA CYS A 58 4.26 -7.47 10.16
C CYS A 58 5.03 -8.76 9.83
N GLN A 59 6.03 -8.69 8.93
CA GLN A 59 6.90 -9.81 8.53
C GLN A 59 6.18 -11.03 7.94
N ARG A 60 4.87 -10.92 7.65
CA ARG A 60 4.11 -11.98 6.96
C ARG A 60 4.43 -11.99 5.47
N HIS A 61 4.47 -13.19 4.90
CA HIS A 61 4.60 -13.41 3.45
C HIS A 61 3.21 -13.32 2.79
N ILE A 62 2.90 -12.19 2.18
CA ILE A 62 1.56 -11.83 1.69
C ILE A 62 1.66 -10.89 0.47
N ARG A 63 0.53 -10.55 -0.14
CA ARG A 63 0.46 -9.45 -1.11
C ARG A 63 0.89 -8.14 -0.44
N VAL A 64 1.88 -7.49 -1.05
CA VAL A 64 2.47 -6.23 -0.61
C VAL A 64 2.51 -5.21 -1.75
N ILE A 65 2.54 -3.94 -1.38
CA ILE A 65 2.65 -2.79 -2.28
C ILE A 65 3.71 -1.82 -1.76
N LYS A 66 4.40 -1.14 -2.66
CA LYS A 66 5.26 0.02 -2.37
C LYS A 66 5.10 1.08 -3.46
N ALA A 67 5.47 2.32 -3.16
CA ALA A 67 5.73 3.30 -4.20
C ALA A 67 7.05 2.96 -4.92
N GLU A 68 7.09 3.10 -6.24
CA GLU A 68 8.35 3.06 -6.97
C GLU A 68 9.19 4.28 -6.56
N GLY A 69 10.45 4.05 -6.21
CA GLY A 69 11.40 5.14 -5.99
C GLY A 69 11.67 5.83 -7.32
N LYS A 70 11.68 7.17 -7.35
CA LYS A 70 12.33 7.87 -8.46
C LYS A 70 13.81 7.48 -8.43
N THR A 71 14.24 6.63 -9.35
CA THR A 71 15.64 6.58 -9.77
C THR A 71 16.05 7.91 -10.36
#